data_AF-A0A1I7XJZ2-F1
#
_entry.id   AF-A0A1I7XJZ2-F1
#
_cell.length_a   1.000
_cell.length_b   1.000
_cell.length_c   1.000
_cell.angle_alpha   90.00
_cell.angle_beta   90.00
_cell.angle_gamma   90.00
#
_symmetry.space_group_name_H-M   'P 1'
#
loop_
_entity.id
_entity.type
_entity.pdbx_description
1 polymer ?
#
loop_
_entity_poly.entity_id
_entity_poly.type
_entity_poly.pdbx_seq_one_letter_code
_entity_poly.pdbx_strand_id
1 'polypeptide(L)' 'MARGSLLNDIAKGNILAFSDAGLNRTEITREIGRSRNVPVNFLRAPGEYGIKKSGGRPSKLGSGKKEG' A
#
# COMPACT_ATOMS: atom_id res chain seq x y z
N MET A 1 -10.51 6.53 -3.32
CA MET A 1 -9.11 6.84 -3.72
C MET A 1 -8.22 6.66 -2.52
N ALA A 2 -7.10 5.94 -2.64
CA ALA A 2 -6.08 5.97 -1.59
C ALA A 2 -5.55 7.41 -1.52
N ARG A 3 -5.69 8.05 -0.35
CA ARG A 3 -5.23 9.41 -0.09
C ARG A 3 -3.81 9.32 0.47
N GLY A 4 -2.83 9.73 -0.33
CA GLY A 4 -1.41 9.73 0.05
C GLY A 4 -0.53 8.85 -0.84
N SER A 5 0.76 9.21 -0.88
CA SER A 5 1.82 8.42 -1.51
C SER A 5 2.03 7.09 -0.77
N LEU A 6 2.49 6.07 -1.51
CA LEU A 6 2.92 4.79 -0.94
C LEU A 6 4.07 4.99 0.05
N LEU A 7 4.27 4.02 0.95
CA LEU A 7 5.45 3.98 1.81
C LEU A 7 6.73 3.84 0.96
N ASN A 8 7.71 4.71 1.23
CA ASN A 8 9.08 4.54 0.74
C ASN A 8 9.72 3.30 1.39
N ASP A 9 10.72 2.72 0.75
CA ASP A 9 11.36 1.50 1.28
C ASP A 9 12.07 1.74 2.63
N ILE A 10 12.63 2.94 2.83
CA ILE A 10 13.16 3.39 4.13
C ILE A 10 12.05 3.37 5.20
N ALA A 11 10.88 3.92 4.89
CA ALA A 11 9.77 3.96 5.83
C ALA A 11 9.22 2.55 6.12
N LYS A 12 9.21 1.65 5.12
CA LYS A 12 8.87 0.23 5.34
C LYS A 12 9.87 -0.44 6.27
N GLY A 13 11.17 -0.23 6.04
CA GLY A 13 12.24 -0.75 6.90
C GLY A 13 12.11 -0.26 8.34
N ASN A 14 11.85 1.03 8.54
CA ASN A 14 11.62 1.60 9.86
C ASN A 14 10.40 0.98 10.55
N ILE A 15 9.28 0.77 9.85
CA ILE A 15 8.09 0.13 10.44
C ILE A 15 8.41 -1.30 10.90
N LEU A 16 9.18 -2.07 10.11
CA LEU A 16 9.60 -3.42 10.51
C LEU A 16 10.51 -3.39 11.72
N ALA A 17 11.56 -2.55 11.70
CA ALA A 17 12.50 -2.42 12.79
C ALA A 17 11.82 -1.98 14.11
N PHE A 18 10.91 -1.01 14.05
CA PHE A 18 10.17 -0.58 15.22
C PHE A 18 9.18 -1.62 15.73
N SER A 19 8.55 -2.38 14.83
CA SER A 19 7.67 -3.48 15.23
C SER A 19 8.46 -4.61 15.91
N ASP A 20 9.66 -4.92 15.43
CA ASP A 20 10.55 -5.93 16.00
C ASP A 20 11.08 -5.48 17.38
N ALA A 21 11.40 -4.19 17.50
CA ALA A 21 11.78 -3.56 18.78
C ALA A 21 10.61 -3.41 19.78
N GLY A 22 9.39 -3.83 19.42
CA GLY A 22 8.23 -3.82 20.31
C GLY A 22 7.57 -2.46 20.51
N LEU A 23 7.84 -1.47 19.65
CA LEU A 23 7.21 -0.15 19.76
C LEU A 23 5.71 -0.24 19.51
N ASN A 24 4.95 0.62 20.21
CA ASN A 24 3.52 0.70 19.99
C ASN A 24 3.22 1.38 18.64
N ARG A 25 2.08 1.04 18.06
CA ARG A 25 1.62 1.61 16.76
C ARG A 25 1.58 3.13 16.76
N THR A 26 1.24 3.76 17.89
CA THR A 26 1.23 5.22 18.03
C THR A 26 2.63 5.81 17.91
N GLU A 27 3.63 5.17 18.51
CA GLU A 27 5.02 5.61 18.47
C GLU A 27 5.57 5.46 17.05
N ILE A 28 5.31 4.30 16.43
CA ILE A 28 5.64 4.06 15.02
C ILE A 28 5.06 5.15 14.13
N THR A 29 3.79 5.53 14.32
CA THR A 29 3.14 6.56 13.50
C THR A 29 3.73 7.95 13.68
N ARG A 30 4.17 8.26 14.90
CA ARG A 30 4.79 9.54 15.25
C ARG A 30 6.17 9.63 14.60
N GLU A 31 6.91 8.53 14.59
CA GLU A 31 8.25 8.45 14.01
C GLU A 31 8.22 8.52 12.47
N ILE A 32 7.29 7.80 11.83
CA ILE A 32 7.18 7.80 10.35
C ILE A 32 6.37 8.99 9.80
N GLY A 33 5.70 9.76 10.66
CA GLY A 33 4.83 10.87 10.25
C GLY A 33 3.64 10.47 9.37
N ARG A 34 3.08 9.26 9.54
CA ARG A 34 1.95 8.74 8.75
C ARG A 34 0.77 8.37 9.61
N SER A 35 -0.39 8.29 8.97
CA SER A 35 -1.64 7.81 9.57
C SER A 35 -1.45 6.42 10.19
N ARG A 36 -2.11 6.19 11.34
CA ARG A 36 -2.17 4.89 12.04
C ARG A 36 -2.52 3.71 11.15
N ASN A 37 -3.36 3.90 10.15
CA ASN A 37 -3.78 2.81 9.27
C ASN A 37 -2.65 2.33 8.34
N VAL A 38 -1.65 3.17 8.08
CA VAL A 38 -0.54 2.85 7.16
C VAL A 38 0.34 1.73 7.72
N PRO A 39 0.98 1.87 8.90
CA PRO A 39 1.77 0.78 9.48
C PRO A 39 0.91 -0.44 9.83
N VAL A 40 -0.35 -0.26 10.23
CA VAL A 40 -1.26 -1.41 10.52
C VAL A 40 -1.50 -2.25 9.26
N ASN A 41 -1.84 -1.62 8.14
CA ASN A 41 -2.07 -2.33 6.88
C ASN A 41 -0.77 -2.95 6.33
N PHE A 42 0.36 -2.27 6.50
CA PHE A 42 1.66 -2.78 6.10
C PHE A 42 2.06 -4.02 6.91
N LEU A 43 2.03 -3.96 8.25
CA LEU A 43 2.42 -5.08 9.12
C LEU A 43 1.52 -6.31 8.94
N ARG A 44 0.25 -6.12 8.54
CA ARG A 44 -0.66 -7.23 8.26
C ARG A 44 -0.29 -8.03 7.01
N ALA A 45 0.30 -7.38 6.00
CA ALA A 45 0.67 -8.01 4.74
C ALA A 45 1.83 -7.25 4.08
N PRO A 46 3.05 -7.33 4.63
CA PRO A 46 4.18 -6.52 4.17
C PRO A 46 4.58 -6.85 2.73
N GLY A 47 4.47 -8.13 2.33
CA GLY A 47 4.76 -8.58 0.96
C GLY A 47 3.72 -8.13 -0.08
N GLU A 48 2.45 -7.95 0.31
CA GLU A 48 1.38 -7.52 -0.59
C GLU A 48 1.19 -5.99 -0.58
N TYR A 49 1.89 -5.27 0.30
CA TYR A 49 1.68 -3.86 0.48
C TYR A 49 2.13 -3.05 -0.74
N GLY A 50 1.20 -2.30 -1.34
CA GLY A 50 1.47 -1.49 -2.53
C GLY A 50 1.50 -2.30 -3.83
N ILE A 51 1.36 -3.63 -3.77
CA ILE A 51 1.12 -4.47 -4.95
C ILE A 51 -0.31 -4.23 -5.40
N LYS A 52 -0.48 -3.41 -6.44
CA LYS A 52 -1.79 -3.23 -7.06
C LYS A 52 -2.08 -4.44 -7.95
N LYS A 53 -3.01 -5.31 -7.55
CA LYS A 53 -3.77 -6.17 -8.49
C LYS A 53 -4.77 -5.32 -9.29
N SER A 54 -4.34 -4.20 -9.84
CA SER A 54 -5.19 -3.39 -10.69
C SER A 54 -5.11 -3.99 -12.09
N GLY A 55 -5.86 -5.07 -12.33
CA GLY A 55 -6.38 -5.30 -13.68
C GLY A 55 -7.10 -4.02 -14.05
N GLY A 56 -6.51 -3.25 -14.97
CA GLY A 56 -7.04 -1.94 -15.34
C GLY A 56 -8.52 -2.03 -15.67
N ARG A 57 -9.25 -0.91 -15.53
CA ARG A 57 -10.64 -0.82 -15.99
C ARG A 57 -10.68 -1.39 -17.42
N PRO A 58 -11.41 -2.48 -17.69
CA PRO A 58 -11.46 -3.03 -19.04
C PRO A 58 -11.89 -1.87 -19.96
N SER A 59 -11.06 -1.60 -20.97
CA SER A 59 -11.42 -0.62 -21.98
C SER A 59 -12.70 -1.11 -22.63
N LYS A 60 -13.61 -0.18 -22.93
CA LYS A 60 -14.86 -0.50 -23.62
C LYS A 60 -14.53 -0.85 -25.08
N LEU A 61 -13.96 -2.03 -25.29
CA LEU A 61 -13.79 -2.67 -26.59
C LEU A 61 -15.16 -3.24 -26.97
N GLY A 62 -16.02 -2.37 -27.48
CA GLY A 62 -16.95 -2.77 -28.52
C GLY A 62 -16.10 -3.09 -29.75
N SER A 63 -15.58 -4.32 -29.82
CA SER A 63 -15.06 -4.91 -31.05
C SER A 63 -16.25 -5.10 -31.99
N GLY A 64 -16.59 -4.04 -32.71
CA GLY A 64 -17.43 -4.14 -33.89
C GLY A 64 -16.70 -4.98 -34.92
N LYS A 65 -16.97 -6.28 -34.91
CA LYS A 65 -16.80 -7.13 -36.09
C LYS A 65 -17.55 -6.43 -37.23
N LYS A 66 -16.85 -6.04 -38.28
CA LYS A 66 -17.45 -5.89 -39.61
C LYS A 66 -16.76 -6.93 -40.49
N GLU A 67 -17.33 -8.12 -40.47
CA GLU A 67 -17.34 -9.00 -41.62
C GLU A 67 -18.44 -8.47 -42.56
N GLY A 68 -18.14 -8.35 -43.86
CA GLY A 68 -19.07 -7.91 -44.91
C GLY A 68 -18.52 -6.77 -45.75
#